data_AF-A0A914DIH5-F1
#
_entry.id   AF-A0A914DIH5-F1
#
_cell.length_a   1.000
_cell.length_b   1.000
_cell.length_c   1.000
_cell.angle_alpha   90.00
_cell.angle_beta   90.00
_cell.angle_gamma   90.00
#
_symmetry.space_group_name_H-M   'P 1'
#
loop_
_entity.id
_entity.type
_entity.pdbx_description
1 polymer ?
#
loop_
_entity_poly.entity_id
_entity_poly.type
_entity_poly.pdbx_seq_one_letter_code
_entity_poly.pdbx_strand_id
1 'polypeptide(L)' 'MPRGHFSHIIIDEAGQATEYDTWIPLGGLVGPNTKVVLSGDPKQLAPVVMVNLSKDYGSDISMLKRLSEMACYKNDG' A
#
# COMPACT_ATOMS: atom_id res chain seq x y z
N MET A 1 16.39 -9.84 -9.82
CA MET A 1 15.29 -10.76 -10.18
C MET A 1 14.45 -10.11 -11.27
N PRO A 2 14.00 -10.85 -12.30
CA PRO A 2 13.11 -10.30 -13.32
C PRO A 2 11.71 -10.00 -12.72
N ARG A 3 10.96 -9.11 -13.39
CA ARG A 3 9.54 -8.87 -13.07
C ARG A 3 8.75 -10.18 -13.17
N GLY A 4 7.83 -10.40 -12.23
CA GLY A 4 7.02 -11.62 -12.19
C GLY A 4 7.76 -12.85 -11.66
N HIS A 5 8.99 -12.70 -11.15
CA HIS A 5 9.69 -13.80 -10.49
C HIS A 5 8.93 -14.33 -9.28
N PHE A 6 8.27 -13.45 -8.54
CA PHE A 6 7.42 -13.82 -7.41
C PHE A 6 5.97 -13.98 -7.86
N SER A 7 5.37 -15.12 -7.52
CA SER A 7 3.94 -15.34 -7.70
C SER A 7 3.11 -14.52 -6.71
N HIS A 8 3.65 -14.23 -5.53
CA HIS A 8 2.97 -13.49 -4.47
C HIS A 8 3.94 -12.48 -3.83
N ILE A 9 3.45 -11.27 -3.59
CA ILE A 9 4.11 -10.25 -2.79
C ILE A 9 3.13 -9.88 -1.68
N ILE A 10 3.55 -10.07 -0.43
CA ILE A 10 2.74 -9.81 0.76
C ILE A 10 3.45 -8.71 1.54
N ILE A 11 2.72 -7.65 1.86
CA ILE A 11 3.19 -6.54 2.68
C ILE A 11 2.32 -6.50 3.91
N ASP A 12 2.92 -6.86 5.05
CA ASP A 12 2.25 -6.81 6.35
C ASP A 12 2.38 -5.43 6.98
N GLU A 13 1.43 -5.07 7.84
CA GLU A 13 1.31 -3.74 8.45
C GLU A 13 1.35 -2.59 7.42
N ALA A 14 0.80 -2.83 6.23
CA ALA A 14 0.77 -1.87 5.13
C ALA A 14 0.01 -0.58 5.45
N GLY A 15 -0.80 -0.57 6.51
CA GLY A 15 -1.45 0.62 7.06
C GLY A 15 -0.45 1.65 7.62
N GLN A 16 0.70 1.19 8.10
CA GLN A 16 1.75 1.99 8.76
C GLN A 16 2.86 2.45 7.79
N ALA A 17 2.86 1.95 6.56
CA ALA A 17 3.82 2.29 5.53
C ALA A 17 3.29 3.43 4.65
N THR A 18 4.14 4.38 4.26
CA THR A 18 3.73 5.35 3.25
C THR A 18 3.44 4.64 1.93
N GLU A 19 2.68 5.28 1.06
CA GLU A 19 2.46 4.73 -0.27
C GLU A 19 3.79 4.51 -1.01
N TYR A 20 4.78 5.38 -0.82
CA TYR A 20 6.12 5.25 -1.42
C TYR A 20 6.84 3.98 -0.97
N ASP A 21 6.79 3.67 0.33
CA ASP A 21 7.41 2.46 0.89
C ASP A 21 6.80 1.20 0.26
N THR A 22 5.48 1.22 0.08
CA THR A 22 4.73 0.13 -0.54
C THR A 22 5.09 -0.03 -2.02
N TRP A 23 5.44 1.05 -2.72
CA TRP A 23 5.84 1.01 -4.13
C TRP A 23 7.21 0.39 -4.39
N ILE A 24 8.15 0.45 -3.43
CA ILE A 24 9.52 -0.07 -3.59
C ILE A 24 9.53 -1.52 -4.11
N PRO A 25 8.86 -2.49 -3.47
CA PRO A 25 8.81 -3.85 -4.00
C PRO A 25 7.94 -3.95 -5.27
N LEU A 26 6.86 -3.18 -5.37
CA LEU A 26 5.87 -3.36 -6.43
C LEU A 26 6.37 -2.90 -7.80
N GLY A 27 7.05 -1.75 -7.87
CA GLY A 27 7.49 -1.14 -9.13
C GLY A 27 8.53 -1.98 -9.89
N GLY A 28 9.30 -2.81 -9.16
CA GLY A 28 10.36 -3.63 -9.74
C GLY A 28 10.01 -5.12 -9.88
N LEU A 29 9.13 -5.65 -9.02
CA LEU A 29 8.97 -7.10 -8.87
C LEU A 29 7.64 -7.63 -9.42
N VAL A 30 6.58 -6.82 -9.47
CA VAL A 30 5.27 -7.25 -9.97
C VAL A 30 5.34 -7.58 -11.45
N GLY A 31 4.83 -8.76 -11.81
CA GLY A 31 4.53 -9.15 -13.19
C GLY A 31 3.04 -9.43 -13.39
N PRO A 32 2.61 -9.77 -14.62
CA PRO A 32 1.19 -9.95 -14.96
C PRO A 32 0.44 -10.98 -14.09
N ASN A 33 1.16 -11.99 -13.59
CA ASN A 33 0.59 -13.08 -12.78
C ASN A 33 0.91 -12.96 -11.28
N THR A 34 1.61 -11.90 -10.87
CA THR A 34 1.93 -11.68 -9.46
C THR A 34 0.70 -11.22 -8.70
N LYS A 35 0.39 -11.87 -7.58
CA LYS A 35 -0.65 -11.45 -6.65
C LYS A 35 -0.04 -10.57 -5.57
N VAL A 36 -0.69 -9.46 -5.28
CA VAL A 36 -0.26 -8.52 -4.23
C VAL A 36 -1.27 -8.57 -3.10
N VAL A 37 -0.79 -8.76 -1.88
CA VAL A 37 -1.60 -8.75 -0.67
C VAL A 37 -1.07 -7.66 0.25
N LEU A 38 -1.95 -6.73 0.63
CA LEU A 38 -1.68 -5.73 1.67
C LEU A 38 -2.45 -6.16 2.92
N SER A 39 -1.73 -6.39 4.01
CA SER A 39 -2.27 -6.78 5.31
C SER A 39 -2.11 -5.63 6.31
N GLY A 40 -2.96 -5.61 7.34
CA GLY A 40 -2.99 -4.59 8.38
C GLY A 40 -4.37 -3.97 8.56
N ASP A 41 -4.47 -2.98 9.45
CA ASP A 41 -5.71 -2.26 9.74
C ASP A 41 -5.61 -0.79 9.30
N PRO A 42 -6.38 -0.36 8.28
CA PRO A 42 -6.34 1.03 7.79
C PRO A 42 -6.88 2.06 8.80
N LYS A 43 -7.49 1.63 9.91
CA LYS A 43 -8.01 2.50 10.98
C LYS A 43 -7.07 2.62 12.19
N GLN A 44 -5.96 1.88 12.21
CA GLN A 44 -4.94 1.96 13.26
C GLN A 44 -3.92 3.07 12.94
N LEU A 45 -2.64 2.85 13.25
CA LEU A 45 -1.58 3.84 13.09
C LEU A 45 -1.37 4.17 11.60
N ALA A 46 -1.38 5.47 11.30
CA ALA A 46 -1.00 5.98 10.00
C ALA A 46 0.54 6.03 9.85
N PRO A 47 1.06 6.17 8.62
CA PRO A 47 2.50 6.33 8.39
C PRO A 47 3.08 7.56 9.11
N VAL A 48 4.29 7.41 9.64
CA VAL A 48 4.99 8.50 10.32
C VAL A 48 5.65 9.41 9.29
N VAL A 49 5.06 10.59 9.09
CA VAL A 49 5.58 11.63 8.18
C VAL A 49 6.15 12.80 9.00
N MET A 50 7.45 13.04 8.86
CA MET A 50 8.17 14.09 9.59
C MET A 50 7.90 15.51 9.06
N VAL A 51 7.72 15.65 7.74
CA VAL A 51 7.52 16.95 7.09
C VAL A 51 6.02 17.21 6.93
N ASN A 52 5.47 18.19 7.64
CA ASN A 52 4.03 18.45 7.58
C ASN A 52 3.53 18.88 6.19
N LEU A 53 4.34 19.61 5.41
CA LEU A 53 3.97 20.05 4.06
C LEU A 53 3.65 18.86 3.13
N SER A 54 4.27 17.70 3.31
CA SER A 54 3.96 16.55 2.45
C SER A 54 2.62 15.89 2.79
N LYS A 55 2.05 16.15 3.97
CA LYS A 55 0.72 15.64 4.36
C LYS A 55 -0.38 16.31 3.56
N ASP A 56 -0.19 17.56 3.15
CA ASP A 56 -1.10 18.26 2.23
C ASP A 56 -1.22 17.54 0.87
N TYR A 57 -0.26 16.68 0.55
CA TYR A 57 -0.23 15.83 -0.64
C TYR A 57 -0.56 14.35 -0.35
N GLY A 58 -1.08 14.04 0.85
CA GLY A 58 -1.53 12.70 1.22
C GLY A 58 -0.42 11.69 1.54
N SER A 59 0.80 12.16 1.86
CA SER A 59 1.91 11.26 2.23
C SER A 59 1.67 10.48 3.53
N ASP A 60 0.73 10.93 4.37
CA ASP A 60 0.25 10.27 5.60
C ASP A 60 -0.92 9.31 5.35
N ILE A 61 -1.29 9.08 4.08
CA ILE A 61 -2.28 8.07 3.69
C ILE A 61 -1.53 6.88 3.11
N SER A 62 -1.66 5.72 3.76
CA SER A 62 -1.10 4.48 3.25
C SER A 62 -1.87 3.97 2.03
N MET A 63 -1.20 3.16 1.20
CA MET A 63 -1.85 2.56 0.02
C MET A 63 -3.03 1.65 0.42
N LEU A 64 -2.90 0.93 1.55
CA LEU A 64 -3.99 0.11 2.10
C LEU A 64 -5.23 0.96 2.41
N LYS A 65 -5.06 2.08 3.12
CA LYS A 65 -6.16 2.99 3.44
C LYS A 65 -6.79 3.56 2.17
N ARG A 66 -5.98 4.09 1.25
CA ARG A 66 -6.45 4.66 -0.02
C ARG A 66 -7.26 3.66 -0.84
N LEU A 67 -6.79 2.43 -0.98
CA LEU A 67 -7.51 1.37 -1.70
C LEU A 67 -8.81 0.99 -0.98
N SER A 68 -8.80 0.85 0.35
CA SER A 68 -9.99 0.49 1.14
C SER A 68 -11.14 1.51 1.02
N GLU A 69 -10.82 2.77 0.72
CA GLU A 69 -11.80 3.85 0.54
C GLU A 69 -12.30 3.97 -0.91
N MET A 70 -11.74 3.22 -1.86
CA MET A 70 -12.23 3.20 -3.24
C MET A 70 -13.53 2.43 -3.35
N ALA A 71 -14.44 2.90 -4.22
CA ALA A 71 -15.76 2.30 -4.39
C ALA A 71 -15.72 0.79 -4.70
N CYS A 72 -14.73 0.32 -5.47
CA CYS A 72 -14.59 -1.10 -5.80
C CYS A 72 -14.11 -2.00 -4.65
N TYR A 73 -13.64 -1.42 -3.55
CA TYR A 73 -13.22 -2.13 -2.33
C TYR A 73 -14.10 -1.81 -1.12
N LYS A 74 -15.05 -0.87 -1.26
CA LYS A 74 -16.10 -0.71 -0.27
C LYS A 74 -16.98 -1.94 -0.36
N ASN A 75 -17.14 -2.65 0.77
CA ASN A 75 -18.17 -3.66 0.87
C ASN A 75 -19.52 -2.97 0.65
N ASP A 76 -20.24 -3.38 -0.38
CA ASP A 76 -21.69 -3.18 -0.45
C ASP A 76 -22.26 -3.88 0.78
N GLY A 77 -22.54 -3.10 1.82
CA GLY A 77 -23.14 -3.62 3.06
C GLY A 77 -24.48 -4.27 2.79
#